data_AF-A0AAX3BBN9-F1
#
_entry.id   AF-A0AAX3BBN9-F1
#
_cell.length_a   1.000
_cell.length_b   1.000
_cell.length_c   1.000
_cell.angle_alpha   90.00
_cell.angle_beta   90.00
_cell.angle_gamma   90.00
#
_symmetry.space_group_name_H-M   'P 1'
#
loop_
_entity.id
_entity.type
_entity.pdbx_description
1 polymer ?
#
loop_
_entity_poly.entity_id
_entity_poly.type
_entity_poly.pdbx_seq_one_letter_code
_entity_poly.pdbx_strand_id
1 'polypeptide(L)'
;MTRHNFLDTMQFLEELEKYLQQDNNFFQQFDWWFFSKIDETLDEVYIPYYQPKTNRIEKFKPDFIFWFKKEKDYAILFVDPKGTEHADGYRKIEGFVKIFEEEKEKNGESQPKTFSHNTLSVQVKLLLKTTDRANVLQEYQNYWFKDIRELENLMKIPS
;
A
#
# COMPACT_ATOMS: atom_id res chain seq x y z
N MET A 1 -18.43 9.43 5.39
CA MET A 1 -18.04 8.00 5.30
C MET A 1 -19.27 7.18 4.94
N THR A 2 -19.26 6.48 3.81
CA THR A 2 -20.40 5.65 3.34
C THR A 2 -20.44 4.33 4.12
N ARG A 3 -21.62 3.73 4.32
CA ARG A 3 -21.77 2.45 5.08
C ARG A 3 -20.88 1.31 4.55
N HIS A 4 -20.65 1.27 3.23
CA HIS A 4 -19.77 0.30 2.57
C HIS A 4 -18.31 0.47 3.01
N ASN A 5 -17.79 1.71 2.97
CA ASN A 5 -16.44 2.06 3.40
C ASN A 5 -16.13 1.62 4.84
N PHE A 6 -17.11 1.65 5.74
CA PHE A 6 -16.90 1.22 7.12
C PHE A 6 -16.72 -0.30 7.22
N LEU A 7 -17.47 -1.07 6.42
CA LEU A 7 -17.43 -2.54 6.46
C LEU A 7 -16.08 -3.09 5.97
N ASP A 8 -15.54 -2.56 4.87
CA ASP A 8 -14.25 -3.03 4.33
C ASP A 8 -13.09 -2.74 5.30
N THR A 9 -13.10 -1.56 5.94
CA THR A 9 -12.13 -1.20 6.98
C THR A 9 -12.24 -2.14 8.20
N MET A 10 -13.46 -2.46 8.66
CA MET A 10 -13.64 -3.39 9.78
C MET A 10 -13.21 -4.80 9.43
N GLN A 11 -13.57 -5.30 8.24
CA GLN A 11 -13.17 -6.62 7.78
C GLN A 11 -11.64 -6.74 7.69
N PHE A 12 -10.96 -5.72 7.16
CA PHE A 12 -9.50 -5.70 7.12
C PHE A 12 -8.88 -5.76 8.52
N LEU A 13 -9.43 -5.01 9.49
CA LEU A 13 -8.95 -5.06 10.88
C LEU A 13 -9.16 -6.43 11.53
N GLU A 14 -10.31 -7.07 11.31
CA GLU A 14 -10.57 -8.42 11.81
C GLU A 14 -9.62 -9.46 11.18
N GLU A 15 -9.35 -9.34 9.88
CA GLU A 15 -8.38 -10.20 9.18
C GLU A 15 -6.96 -9.98 9.73
N LEU A 16 -6.57 -8.73 9.97
CA LEU A 16 -5.28 -8.36 10.55
C LEU A 16 -5.14 -8.91 11.97
N GLU A 17 -6.14 -8.71 12.84
CA GLU A 17 -6.12 -9.23 14.21
C GLU A 17 -5.96 -10.76 14.23
N LYS A 18 -6.74 -11.48 13.43
CA LYS A 18 -6.65 -12.94 13.33
C LYS A 18 -5.28 -13.39 12.81
N TYR A 19 -4.69 -12.67 11.86
CA TYR A 19 -3.38 -13.00 11.32
C TYR A 19 -2.26 -12.76 12.33
N LEU A 20 -2.35 -11.68 13.11
CA LEU A 20 -1.37 -11.38 14.16
C LEU A 20 -1.36 -12.41 15.30
N GLN A 21 -2.46 -13.13 15.51
CA GLN A 21 -2.54 -14.24 16.47
C GLN A 21 -1.85 -15.53 16.00
N GLN A 22 -1.46 -15.63 14.72
CA GLN A 22 -0.76 -16.79 14.19
C GLN A 22 0.72 -16.77 14.59
N ASP A 23 1.25 -17.94 14.95
CA ASP A 23 2.69 -18.14 15.13
C ASP A 23 3.43 -17.89 13.81
N ASN A 24 4.65 -17.36 13.88
CA ASN A 24 5.51 -17.06 12.73
C ASN A 24 4.86 -16.16 11.67
N ASN A 25 4.00 -15.22 12.08
CA ASN A 25 3.44 -14.25 11.15
C ASN A 25 4.52 -13.27 10.63
N PHE A 26 4.29 -12.72 9.43
CA PHE A 26 5.19 -11.82 8.71
C PHE A 26 5.77 -10.69 9.57
N PHE A 27 4.97 -10.16 10.52
CA PHE A 27 5.33 -9.00 11.31
C PHE A 27 6.40 -9.29 12.37
N GLN A 28 6.59 -10.56 12.75
CA GLN A 28 7.57 -10.96 13.78
C GLN A 28 9.04 -10.80 13.32
N GLN A 29 9.29 -10.63 12.01
CA GLN A 29 10.65 -10.50 11.48
C GLN A 29 11.27 -9.10 11.65
N PHE A 30 10.48 -8.11 12.07
CA PHE A 30 10.90 -6.72 12.21
C PHE A 30 11.35 -6.43 13.64
N ASP A 31 12.33 -5.54 13.79
CA ASP A 31 12.76 -5.03 15.11
C ASP A 31 11.57 -4.40 15.84
N TRP A 32 10.77 -3.66 15.09
CA TRP A 32 9.47 -3.15 15.51
C TRP A 32 8.61 -2.83 14.28
N TRP A 33 7.31 -2.79 14.50
CA TRP A 33 6.34 -2.30 13.54
C TRP A 33 5.17 -1.65 14.29
N PHE A 34 4.46 -0.76 13.61
CA PHE A 34 3.17 -0.24 14.06
C PHE A 34 2.32 0.16 12.86
N PHE A 35 1.04 0.43 13.11
CA PHE A 35 0.15 0.94 12.09
C PHE A 35 -0.81 1.96 12.66
N SER A 36 -1.38 2.78 11.80
CA SER A 36 -2.39 3.77 12.17
C SER A 36 -3.43 3.83 11.07
N LYS A 37 -4.68 4.06 11.49
CA LYS A 37 -5.73 4.48 10.58
C LYS A 37 -5.55 5.96 10.28
N ILE A 38 -5.65 6.34 9.01
CA ILE A 38 -5.60 7.73 8.57
C ILE A 38 -6.98 8.34 8.73
N ASP A 39 -7.05 9.50 9.38
CA ASP A 39 -8.26 10.31 9.46
C ASP A 39 -8.32 11.28 8.27
N GLU A 40 -9.29 11.06 7.38
CA GLU A 40 -9.43 11.88 6.16
C GLU A 40 -9.67 13.39 6.44
N THR A 41 -10.10 13.76 7.65
CA THR A 41 -10.41 15.15 8.03
C THR A 41 -9.26 15.86 8.72
N LEU A 42 -8.46 15.13 9.51
CA LEU A 42 -7.38 15.69 10.33
C LEU A 42 -6.01 15.48 9.69
N ASP A 43 -5.80 14.36 9.00
CA ASP A 43 -4.49 14.02 8.44
C ASP A 43 -4.31 14.59 7.02
N GLU A 44 -3.18 15.26 6.84
CA GLU A 44 -2.73 15.79 5.55
C GLU A 44 -1.83 14.80 4.79
N VAL A 45 -2.04 13.49 5.00
CA VAL A 45 -1.32 12.42 4.30
C VAL A 45 -2.13 11.99 3.08
N TYR A 46 -1.57 12.21 1.88
CA TYR A 46 -2.20 11.80 0.62
C TYR A 46 -1.17 11.63 -0.50
N ILE A 47 -1.56 10.85 -1.51
CA ILE A 47 -0.82 10.64 -2.75
C ILE A 47 -1.56 11.40 -3.87
N PRO A 48 -0.94 12.38 -4.54
CA PRO A 48 -1.57 13.07 -5.65
C PRO A 48 -1.66 12.16 -6.88
N TYR A 49 -2.80 12.20 -7.57
CA TYR A 49 -2.99 11.47 -8.83
C TYR A 49 -3.80 12.30 -9.82
N TYR A 50 -3.62 12.06 -11.13
CA TYR A 50 -4.37 12.76 -12.17
C TYR A 50 -5.74 12.10 -12.38
N GLN A 51 -6.82 12.88 -12.30
CA GLN A 51 -8.18 12.44 -12.58
C GLN A 51 -8.64 13.00 -13.94
N PRO A 52 -8.70 12.19 -15.01
CA PRO A 52 -9.07 12.66 -16.34
C PRO A 52 -10.50 13.20 -16.43
N LYS A 53 -11.44 12.67 -15.63
CA LYS A 53 -12.85 13.08 -15.66
C LYS A 53 -13.04 14.54 -15.23
N THR A 54 -12.21 15.00 -14.29
CA THR A 54 -12.27 16.36 -13.73
C THR A 54 -11.14 17.25 -14.24
N ASN A 55 -10.18 16.66 -14.97
CA ASN A 55 -8.95 17.29 -15.44
C ASN A 55 -8.17 18.00 -14.30
N ARG A 56 -8.05 17.32 -13.16
CA ARG A 56 -7.42 17.85 -11.93
C ARG A 56 -6.49 16.84 -11.29
N ILE A 57 -5.57 17.35 -10.47
CA ILE A 57 -4.83 16.53 -9.51
C ILE A 57 -5.71 16.35 -8.27
N GLU A 58 -6.10 15.11 -8.00
CA GLU A 58 -6.88 14.73 -6.83
C GLU A 58 -5.98 14.08 -5.77
N LYS A 59 -6.48 14.03 -4.54
CA LYS A 59 -5.77 13.50 -3.38
C LYS A 59 -6.29 12.10 -3.07
N PHE A 60 -5.49 11.08 -3.33
CA PHE A 60 -5.76 9.74 -2.84
C PHE A 60 -5.33 9.65 -1.38
N LYS A 61 -6.28 9.33 -0.49
CA LYS A 61 -6.05 9.11 0.94
C LYS A 61 -6.22 7.62 1.25
N PRO A 62 -5.14 6.87 1.48
CA PRO A 62 -5.22 5.49 1.96
C PRO A 62 -5.89 5.41 3.33
N ASP A 63 -6.46 4.27 3.70
CA ASP A 63 -7.10 4.08 5.01
C ASP A 63 -6.10 3.83 6.13
N PHE A 64 -5.00 3.16 5.81
CA PHE A 64 -4.00 2.77 6.80
C PHE A 64 -2.61 3.10 6.31
N ILE A 65 -1.74 3.36 7.28
CA ILE A 65 -0.30 3.46 7.11
C ILE A 65 0.36 2.52 8.11
N PHE A 66 1.30 1.73 7.62
CA PHE A 66 2.13 0.82 8.40
C PHE A 66 3.58 1.29 8.32
N TRP A 67 4.30 1.12 9.41
CA TRP A 67 5.72 1.39 9.52
C TRP A 67 6.42 0.13 10.00
N PHE A 68 7.46 -0.26 9.27
CA PHE A 68 8.27 -1.43 9.56
C PHE A 68 9.73 -1.02 9.64
N LYS A 69 10.44 -1.52 10.66
CA LYS A 69 11.89 -1.35 10.75
C LYS A 69 12.59 -2.68 10.97
N LYS A 70 13.65 -2.92 10.20
CA LYS A 70 14.60 -4.01 10.41
C LYS A 70 16.00 -3.48 10.18
N GLU A 71 16.81 -3.41 11.23
CA GLU A 71 18.14 -2.81 11.18
C GLU A 71 18.12 -1.38 10.59
N LYS A 72 18.76 -1.15 9.45
CA LYS A 72 18.76 0.15 8.73
C LYS A 72 17.61 0.29 7.74
N ASP A 73 16.90 -0.80 7.44
CA ASP A 73 15.84 -0.81 6.44
C ASP A 73 14.52 -0.41 7.07
N TYR A 74 13.85 0.51 6.40
CA TYR A 74 12.61 1.12 6.86
C TYR A 74 11.58 1.09 5.73
N ALA A 75 10.41 0.51 5.99
CA ALA A 75 9.34 0.48 5.02
C ALA A 75 8.10 1.22 5.56
N ILE A 76 7.57 2.12 4.74
CA ILE A 76 6.24 2.72 4.93
C ILE A 76 5.30 2.03 3.94
N LEU A 77 4.22 1.44 4.43
CA LEU A 77 3.23 0.80 3.58
C LEU A 77 1.88 1.51 3.74
N PHE A 78 1.38 2.05 2.65
CA PHE A 78 0.00 2.49 2.55
C PHE A 78 -0.90 1.31 2.20
N VAL A 79 -2.01 1.15 2.93
CA VAL A 79 -3.02 0.13 2.65
C VAL A 79 -4.39 0.78 2.49
N ASP A 80 -5.06 0.46 1.39
CA ASP A 80 -6.46 0.82 1.15
C ASP A 80 -7.29 -0.46 0.94
N PRO A 81 -8.04 -0.93 1.95
CA PRO A 81 -8.86 -2.14 1.85
C PRO A 81 -10.08 -1.93 0.96
N LYS A 82 -10.39 -0.68 0.59
CA LYS A 82 -11.53 -0.29 -0.24
C LYS A 82 -11.19 -0.28 -1.73
N GLY A 83 -10.13 -1.00 -2.15
CA GLY A 83 -9.55 -0.89 -3.48
C GLY A 83 -10.63 -0.84 -4.55
N THR A 84 -10.84 0.35 -5.12
CA THR A 84 -11.86 0.58 -6.13
C THR A 84 -11.47 -0.23 -7.35
N GLU A 85 -12.19 -1.34 -7.58
CA GLU A 85 -12.05 -2.15 -8.78
C GLU A 85 -12.22 -1.22 -10.01
N HIS A 86 -11.46 -1.47 -11.09
CA HIS A 86 -11.38 -0.69 -12.35
C HIS A 86 -10.39 0.49 -12.41
N ALA A 87 -10.68 1.47 -13.27
CA ALA A 87 -9.75 2.50 -13.75
C ALA A 87 -9.26 3.48 -12.66
N ASP A 88 -10.04 3.71 -11.61
CA ASP A 88 -9.64 4.63 -10.54
C ASP A 88 -8.54 4.03 -9.65
N GLY A 89 -8.52 2.70 -9.45
CA GLY A 89 -7.41 2.00 -8.80
C GLY A 89 -6.09 2.18 -9.55
N TYR A 90 -6.10 1.99 -10.88
CA TYR A 90 -4.90 2.18 -11.70
C TYR A 90 -4.37 3.61 -11.66
N ARG A 91 -5.25 4.62 -11.68
CA ARG A 91 -4.82 6.03 -11.60
C ARG A 91 -4.15 6.37 -10.27
N LYS A 92 -4.65 5.82 -9.16
CA LYS A 92 -4.03 5.95 -7.83
C LYS A 92 -2.63 5.34 -7.83
N ILE A 93 -2.49 4.14 -8.40
CA ILE A 93 -1.20 3.45 -8.56
C ILE A 93 -0.26 4.29 -9.41
N GLU A 94 -0.69 4.82 -10.57
CA GLU A 94 0.15 5.68 -11.41
C GLU A 94 0.64 6.93 -10.66
N GLY A 95 -0.22 7.55 -9.83
CA GLY A 95 0.18 8.67 -8.97
C GLY A 95 1.24 8.27 -7.94
N PHE A 96 1.10 7.08 -7.35
CA PHE A 96 2.08 6.50 -6.43
C PHE A 96 3.43 6.21 -7.10
N VAL A 97 3.42 5.48 -8.23
CA VAL A 97 4.60 5.09 -9.01
C VAL A 97 5.44 6.31 -9.36
N LYS A 98 4.81 7.38 -9.86
CA LYS A 98 5.50 8.63 -10.23
C LYS A 98 6.35 9.22 -9.11
N ILE A 99 5.94 9.03 -7.85
CA ILE A 99 6.62 9.60 -6.69
C ILE A 99 7.62 8.61 -6.11
N PHE A 100 7.19 7.38 -5.85
CA PHE A 100 7.89 6.43 -4.98
C PHE A 100 8.63 5.32 -5.71
N GLU A 101 8.58 5.27 -7.04
CA GLU A 101 9.25 4.24 -7.82
C GLU A 101 10.12 4.83 -8.93
N GLU A 102 11.16 4.08 -9.29
CA GLU A 102 12.07 4.42 -10.37
C GLU A 102 11.33 4.43 -11.71
N GLU A 103 11.78 5.27 -12.64
CA GLU A 103 11.21 5.26 -13.99
C GLU A 103 11.41 3.87 -14.61
N LYS A 104 10.31 3.24 -15.03
CA LYS A 104 10.34 1.91 -15.66
C LYS A 104 11.32 1.92 -16.84
N GLU A 105 12.37 1.09 -16.79
CA GLU A 105 13.06 0.71 -18.01
C GLU A 105 12.07 -0.01 -18.93
N LYS A 106 12.25 0.10 -20.24
CA LYS A 106 11.26 -0.21 -21.29
C LYS A 106 10.58 -1.60 -21.22
N ASN A 107 11.09 -2.54 -20.40
CA ASN A 107 10.54 -3.89 -20.20
C ASN A 107 10.60 -4.39 -18.73
N GLY A 108 10.82 -3.51 -17.74
CA GLY A 108 11.09 -3.90 -16.35
C GLY A 108 9.91 -3.74 -15.40
N GLU A 109 9.85 -4.59 -14.37
CA GLU A 109 9.01 -4.33 -13.19
C GLU A 109 9.48 -3.05 -12.49
N SER A 110 8.51 -2.24 -12.06
CA SER A 110 8.78 -1.00 -11.37
C SER A 110 9.45 -1.26 -10.02
N GLN A 111 10.52 -0.53 -9.72
CA GLN A 111 11.33 -0.73 -8.51
C GLN A 111 11.08 0.41 -7.51
N PRO A 112 10.90 0.12 -6.21
CA PRO A 112 10.79 1.17 -5.19
C PRO A 112 12.04 2.03 -5.14
N LYS A 113 11.86 3.36 -5.11
CA LYS A 113 12.93 4.30 -4.78
C LYS A 113 13.37 4.08 -3.34
N THR A 114 14.68 4.14 -3.13
CA THR A 114 15.25 4.17 -1.77
C THR A 114 15.59 5.60 -1.38
N PHE A 115 14.94 6.10 -0.35
CA PHE A 115 15.19 7.42 0.21
C PHE A 115 16.11 7.29 1.42
N SER A 116 17.23 8.02 1.44
CA SER A 116 18.08 8.09 2.63
C SER A 116 17.52 9.10 3.62
N HIS A 117 17.27 8.66 4.86
CA HIS A 117 16.89 9.54 5.96
C HIS A 117 17.71 9.20 7.20
N ASN A 118 18.65 10.08 7.57
CA ASN A 118 19.66 9.80 8.59
C ASN A 118 20.45 8.53 8.25
N THR A 119 20.38 7.50 9.10
CA THR A 119 21.00 6.19 8.88
C THR A 119 20.06 5.18 8.23
N LEU A 120 18.83 5.57 7.91
CA LEU A 120 17.78 4.68 7.40
C LEU A 120 17.72 4.70 5.87
N SER A 121 17.50 3.51 5.31
CA SER A 121 17.08 3.27 3.93
C SER A 121 15.56 3.14 3.91
N VAL A 122 14.86 4.17 3.46
CA VAL A 122 13.40 4.23 3.47
C VAL A 122 12.83 3.85 2.11
N GLN A 123 11.92 2.89 2.07
CA GLN A 123 11.09 2.60 0.90
C GLN A 123 9.61 2.80 1.25
N VAL A 124 8.84 3.29 0.28
CA VAL A 124 7.40 3.45 0.42
C VAL A 124 6.73 2.45 -0.52
N LYS A 125 5.71 1.75 -0.04
CA LYS A 125 4.92 0.75 -0.78
C LYS A 125 3.43 1.09 -0.68
N LEU A 126 2.65 0.61 -1.66
CA LEU A 126 1.19 0.76 -1.71
C LEU A 126 0.55 -0.59 -1.98
N LEU A 127 -0.45 -0.95 -1.17
CA LEU A 127 -1.30 -2.11 -1.37
C LEU A 127 -2.78 -1.74 -1.34
N LEU A 128 -3.49 -2.14 -2.38
CA LEU A 128 -4.93 -2.02 -2.54
C LEU A 128 -5.54 -3.41 -2.40
N LYS A 129 -6.60 -3.56 -1.61
CA LYS A 129 -7.29 -4.85 -1.50
C LYS A 129 -8.24 -5.02 -2.70
N THR A 130 -8.30 -6.22 -3.28
CA THR A 130 -9.26 -6.57 -4.33
C THR A 130 -9.91 -7.92 -4.04
N THR A 131 -11.18 -8.08 -4.44
CA THR A 131 -11.85 -9.39 -4.41
C THR A 131 -11.63 -10.18 -5.71
N ASP A 132 -11.35 -9.45 -6.80
CA ASP A 132 -11.17 -9.94 -8.16
C ASP A 132 -9.78 -9.59 -8.71
N ARG A 133 -8.87 -10.56 -8.63
CA ARG A 133 -7.50 -10.45 -9.16
C ARG A 133 -7.41 -10.83 -10.64
N ALA A 134 -8.40 -11.54 -11.18
CA ALA A 134 -8.36 -12.06 -12.55
C ALA A 134 -8.41 -10.92 -13.59
N ASN A 135 -8.98 -9.78 -13.21
CA ASN A 135 -9.12 -8.60 -14.05
C ASN A 135 -8.04 -7.53 -13.83
N VAL A 136 -7.02 -7.81 -13.00
CA VAL A 136 -5.91 -6.90 -12.76
C VAL A 136 -4.85 -7.08 -13.85
N LEU A 137 -4.46 -5.98 -14.51
CA LEU A 137 -3.38 -6.00 -15.50
C LEU A 137 -2.07 -6.47 -14.85
N GLN A 138 -1.31 -7.31 -15.58
CA GLN A 138 -0.12 -7.97 -15.06
C GLN A 138 0.88 -7.00 -14.41
N GLU A 139 1.10 -5.84 -15.02
CA GLU A 139 2.04 -4.82 -14.53
C GLU A 139 1.66 -4.17 -13.20
N TYR A 140 0.40 -4.31 -12.76
CA TYR A 140 -0.09 -3.76 -11.49
C TYR A 140 -0.30 -4.82 -10.43
N GLN A 141 -0.04 -6.11 -10.71
CA GLN A 141 -0.31 -7.22 -9.79
C GLN A 141 0.36 -7.08 -8.41
N ASN A 142 1.50 -6.37 -8.34
CA ASN A 142 2.25 -6.16 -7.10
C ASN A 142 1.66 -5.09 -6.17
N TYR A 143 0.64 -4.34 -6.62
CA TYR A 143 -0.09 -3.37 -5.77
C TYR A 143 -1.39 -3.93 -5.22
N TRP A 144 -1.76 -5.17 -5.57
CA TRP A 144 -3.02 -5.76 -5.18
C TRP A 144 -2.82 -7.00 -4.32
N PHE A 145 -3.59 -7.10 -3.24
CA PHE A 145 -3.66 -8.28 -2.41
C PHE A 145 -5.11 -8.68 -2.19
N LYS A 146 -5.36 -9.98 -2.03
CA LYS A 146 -6.69 -10.49 -1.63
C LYS A 146 -6.68 -10.91 -0.18
N ASP A 147 -5.60 -11.54 0.24
CA ASP A 147 -5.42 -12.07 1.58
C ASP A 147 -4.22 -11.43 2.29
N ILE A 148 -4.33 -11.17 3.59
CA ILE A 148 -3.27 -10.55 4.37
C ILE A 148 -1.96 -11.36 4.40
N ARG A 149 -2.04 -12.67 4.22
CA ARG A 149 -0.87 -13.55 4.10
C ARG A 149 0.00 -13.21 2.89
N GLU A 150 -0.55 -12.54 1.88
CA GLU A 150 0.20 -12.10 0.70
C GLU A 150 1.16 -10.95 1.00
N LEU A 151 0.95 -10.20 2.10
CA LEU A 151 1.84 -9.10 2.49
C LEU A 151 3.29 -9.58 2.58
N GLU A 152 3.54 -10.79 3.08
CA GLU A 152 4.90 -11.34 3.15
C GLU A 152 5.58 -11.36 1.79
N ASN A 153 4.88 -11.80 0.75
CA ASN A 153 5.43 -11.88 -0.60
C ASN A 153 5.55 -10.52 -1.26
N LEU A 154 4.58 -9.62 -1.04
CA LEU A 154 4.54 -8.28 -1.63
C LEU A 154 5.51 -7.31 -0.95
N MET A 155 5.81 -7.55 0.32
CA MET A 155 6.69 -6.71 1.12
C MET A 155 8.14 -7.16 1.09
N LYS A 156 8.50 -8.28 0.43
CA LYS A 156 9.89 -8.74 0.35
C LYS A 156 10.83 -7.57 0.02
N ILE A 157 11.75 -7.35 0.94
CA ILE A 157 12.87 -6.43 0.78
C ILE A 157 13.95 -7.26 0.09
N PRO A 158 14.54 -6.81 -1.03
CA PRO A 158 15.64 -7.54 -1.65
C PRO A 158 16.73 -7.80 -0.61
N SER A 159 17.01 -9.09 -0.37
CA SER A 159 18.09 -9.58 0.49
C SER A 159 19.46 -9.28 -0.11
#